data_AF-A0A1C0YIV9-F1
#
_entry.id   AF-A0A1C0YIV9-F1
#
_cell.length_a   1.000
_cell.length_b   1.000
_cell.length_c   1.000
_cell.angle_alpha   90.00
_cell.angle_beta   90.00
_cell.angle_gamma   90.00
#
_symmetry.space_group_name_H-M   'P 1'
#
loop_
_entity.id
_entity.type
_entity.pdbx_description
1 polymer ?
#
loop_
_entity_poly.entity_id
_entity_poly.type
_entity_poly.pdbx_seq_one_letter_code
_entity_poly.pdbx_strand_id
1 'polypeptide(L)'
;MNYLELSDTVRLTFEQTKIAVFEEAKHLFSDDPLLLTMWQQDAYMTTRQEEVDLQLAPLVSESFRALFTLIIDDLISFKFKTKKLIRSAVENFADTIIQEMQPYMGLQEAVDFSVPVHDRDYIYANSSTTFHLMRDMVTKKNGFEEKDTGYLGTELIDNQGQLHGFAELRPIPLTAKPDEDPLSMDLVATTLSSLDELTADIFDLVSYLWMTGKRDEEGFIEFHSDDALLLRHYEKGETPEKVKFKERERFNIMRRVAALTSVWVSLNNGSERVKILSAQSIDSKLYNFQDFKRMFEVGSVRMAFDKRSNTPRGIYALQIRPSSLLQPYLDGTKSSLGVLDLKVFKYSYVSQREHKRLTRYLSRQWKIRTIKGTIYQPFKIATLLHEMDFPARLNGVQIRDRFEEVLDDLQRDEVIQSWAYSEPLDENRVGKKGWIQNYWTQLSITIAPPSAVIQENRRRITLPHTSTLTTDLLEISDYEDTDFSEPPTAFQQTALVLEEQPVETQKEKTLAVVIDTPLTPEILREKIDTLNYSIRKAAEEMGMSHTTLSRYLNRKIKRQNKDNDQKMLQWLQRYT
;
A
#
# COMPACT_ATOMS: atom_id res chain seq x y z
N MET A 1 24.97 -13.22 47.38
CA MET A 1 24.11 -13.00 48.57
C MET A 1 22.86 -13.87 48.45
N ASN A 2 22.32 -14.45 49.53
CA ASN A 2 21.16 -15.35 49.45
C ASN A 2 19.85 -14.57 49.66
N TYR A 3 18.92 -14.62 48.70
CA TYR A 3 17.64 -13.91 48.77
C TYR A 3 16.75 -14.35 49.95
N LEU A 4 16.91 -15.60 50.42
CA LEU A 4 16.20 -16.13 51.58
C LEU A 4 16.61 -15.46 52.90
N GLU A 5 17.78 -14.84 52.94
CA GLU A 5 18.30 -14.15 54.14
C GLU A 5 17.86 -12.67 54.20
N LEU A 6 17.21 -12.16 53.15
CA LEU A 6 16.69 -10.79 53.12
C LEU A 6 15.40 -10.67 53.93
N SER A 7 15.40 -9.74 54.89
CA SER A 7 14.21 -9.41 55.69
C SER A 7 13.15 -8.68 54.86
N ASP A 8 11.88 -9.07 55.06
CA ASP A 8 10.73 -8.51 54.35
C ASP A 8 10.48 -7.03 54.66
N THR A 9 10.92 -6.53 55.83
CA THR A 9 10.57 -5.20 56.35
C THR A 9 11.76 -4.24 56.43
N VAL A 10 12.99 -4.73 56.23
CA VAL A 10 14.19 -3.91 56.31
C VAL A 10 14.44 -3.21 54.98
N ARG A 11 14.97 -1.98 55.05
CA ARG A 11 15.38 -1.21 53.86
C ARG A 11 16.54 -1.94 53.16
N LEU A 12 16.34 -2.25 51.89
CA LEU A 12 17.31 -2.94 51.05
C LEU A 12 18.37 -1.98 50.52
N THR A 13 19.61 -2.47 50.41
CA THR A 13 20.67 -1.83 49.61
C THR A 13 20.39 -1.97 48.11
N PHE A 14 21.16 -1.29 47.26
CA PHE A 14 20.99 -1.40 45.81
C PHE A 14 21.15 -2.84 45.30
N GLU A 15 22.23 -3.53 45.70
CA GLU A 15 22.46 -4.95 45.37
C GLU A 15 21.31 -5.85 45.85
N GLN A 16 20.86 -5.65 47.10
CA GLN A 16 19.73 -6.40 47.66
C GLN A 16 18.42 -6.14 46.90
N THR A 17 18.24 -4.92 46.38
CA THR A 17 17.08 -4.55 45.58
C THR A 17 17.09 -5.27 44.23
N LYS A 18 18.24 -5.35 43.53
CA LYS A 18 18.35 -6.10 42.27
C LYS A 18 17.97 -7.57 42.45
N ILE A 19 18.53 -8.20 43.48
CA ILE A 19 18.25 -9.59 43.82
C ILE A 19 16.77 -9.78 44.14
N ALA A 20 16.17 -8.87 44.93
CA ALA A 20 14.75 -8.95 45.26
C ALA A 20 13.84 -8.76 44.04
N VAL A 21 14.15 -7.84 43.13
CA VAL A 21 13.39 -7.64 41.88
C VAL A 21 13.40 -8.90 41.02
N PHE A 22 14.59 -9.49 40.78
CA PHE A 22 14.70 -10.71 40.00
C PHE A 22 13.95 -11.88 40.65
N GLU A 23 14.18 -12.11 41.94
CA GLU A 23 13.62 -13.27 42.64
C GLU A 23 12.09 -13.22 42.79
N GLU A 24 11.52 -12.02 42.97
CA GLU A 24 10.06 -11.85 43.02
C GLU A 24 9.44 -11.90 41.62
N ALA A 25 10.11 -11.39 40.57
CA ALA A 25 9.53 -11.32 39.21
C ALA A 25 9.77 -12.57 38.34
N LYS A 26 10.79 -13.40 38.62
CA LYS A 26 11.21 -14.52 37.74
C LYS A 26 10.10 -15.51 37.39
N HIS A 27 9.14 -15.72 38.29
CA HIS A 27 8.04 -16.66 38.07
C HIS A 27 7.09 -16.21 36.95
N LEU A 28 6.99 -14.90 36.69
CA LEU A 28 6.18 -14.34 35.59
C LEU A 28 6.77 -14.65 34.21
N PHE A 29 8.05 -15.05 34.15
CA PHE A 29 8.81 -15.26 32.90
C PHE A 29 9.38 -16.68 32.81
N SER A 30 8.72 -17.64 33.47
CA SER A 30 9.14 -19.06 33.52
C SER A 30 9.30 -19.70 32.12
N ASP A 31 8.60 -19.16 31.12
CA ASP A 31 8.60 -19.65 29.74
C ASP A 31 9.83 -19.18 28.92
N ASP A 32 10.70 -18.32 29.48
CA ASP A 32 11.93 -17.85 28.83
C ASP A 32 13.20 -18.11 29.68
N PRO A 33 13.79 -19.32 29.60
CA PRO A 33 14.95 -19.71 30.40
C PRO A 33 16.22 -18.89 30.10
N LEU A 34 16.37 -18.38 28.89
CA LEU A 34 17.55 -17.61 28.46
C LEU A 34 17.52 -16.21 29.07
N LEU A 35 16.36 -15.55 29.00
CA LEU A 35 16.12 -14.26 29.64
C LEU A 35 16.37 -14.33 31.14
N LEU A 36 15.85 -15.38 31.80
CA LEU A 36 16.06 -15.60 33.24
C LEU A 36 17.54 -15.81 33.59
N THR A 37 18.30 -16.51 32.75
CA THR A 37 19.74 -16.70 32.97
C THR A 37 20.51 -15.37 32.87
N MET A 38 20.16 -14.54 31.90
CA MET A 38 20.75 -13.20 31.75
C MET A 38 20.41 -12.29 32.93
N TRP A 39 19.14 -12.24 33.35
CA TRP A 39 18.71 -11.44 34.49
C TRP A 39 19.33 -11.92 35.81
N GLN A 40 19.49 -13.23 35.97
CA GLN A 40 20.17 -13.78 37.14
C GLN A 40 21.62 -13.29 37.21
N GLN A 41 22.33 -13.24 36.08
CA GLN A 41 23.69 -12.72 36.04
C GLN A 41 23.72 -11.25 36.46
N ASP A 42 22.83 -10.42 35.94
CA ASP A 42 22.75 -8.99 36.28
C ASP A 42 22.29 -8.70 37.71
N ALA A 43 21.40 -9.54 38.25
CA ALA A 43 20.90 -9.40 39.61
C ALA A 43 21.97 -9.74 40.66
N TYR A 44 22.76 -10.79 40.41
CA TYR A 44 23.74 -11.32 41.36
C TYR A 44 25.18 -10.83 41.15
N MET A 45 25.47 -10.14 40.03
CA MET A 45 26.74 -9.45 39.82
C MET A 45 26.54 -7.95 39.95
N THR A 46 27.18 -7.32 40.93
CA THR A 46 27.22 -5.85 41.07
C THR A 46 28.62 -5.39 40.72
N THR A 47 28.75 -4.53 39.71
CA THR A 47 30.06 -3.99 39.32
C THR A 47 30.49 -2.86 40.27
N ARG A 48 31.80 -2.63 40.42
CA ARG A 48 32.33 -1.54 41.27
C ARG A 48 31.82 -0.15 40.88
N GLN A 49 31.38 0.02 39.64
CA GLN A 49 30.86 1.28 39.11
C GLN A 49 29.39 1.52 39.54
N GLU A 50 28.59 0.45 39.62
CA GLU A 50 27.22 0.49 40.17
C GLU A 50 27.17 0.85 41.67
N GLU A 51 28.17 0.42 42.45
CA GLU A 51 28.25 0.72 43.88
C GLU A 51 28.52 2.21 44.17
N VAL A 52 29.25 2.89 43.29
CA VAL A 52 29.68 4.29 43.48
C VAL A 52 28.62 5.27 42.99
N ASP A 53 28.04 5.03 41.82
CA ASP A 53 27.14 6.00 41.19
C ASP A 53 25.67 5.83 41.64
N LEU A 54 25.30 4.69 42.25
CA LEU A 54 23.90 4.30 42.49
C LEU A 54 23.03 4.45 41.21
N GLN A 55 23.67 4.40 40.04
CA GLN A 55 23.07 4.55 38.73
C GLN A 55 23.11 3.21 37.98
N LEU A 56 22.08 2.97 37.15
CA LEU A 56 21.88 1.75 36.35
C LEU A 56 22.86 1.61 35.16
N ALA A 57 23.91 2.42 35.12
CA ALA A 57 24.87 2.49 34.03
C ALA A 57 26.19 1.85 34.51
N PRO A 58 26.34 0.51 34.43
CA PRO A 58 25.89 -0.29 33.29
C PRO A 58 25.35 -1.68 33.69
N LEU A 59 24.03 -1.82 33.86
CA LEU A 59 23.43 -3.16 33.76
C LEU A 59 23.70 -3.73 32.36
N VAL A 60 24.13 -4.99 32.26
CA VAL A 60 24.56 -5.61 31.00
C VAL A 60 23.37 -5.88 30.08
N SER A 61 22.18 -6.12 30.65
CA SER A 61 20.93 -6.33 29.91
C SER A 61 19.99 -5.13 30.01
N GLU A 62 19.66 -4.55 28.85
CA GLU A 62 18.63 -3.51 28.72
C GLU A 62 17.26 -3.98 29.24
N SER A 63 16.95 -5.28 29.09
CA SER A 63 15.72 -5.88 29.59
C SER A 63 15.65 -5.93 31.12
N PHE A 64 16.73 -6.26 31.81
CA PHE A 64 16.73 -6.27 33.28
C PHE A 64 16.65 -4.85 33.85
N ARG A 65 17.29 -3.89 33.17
CA ARG A 65 17.19 -2.48 33.51
C ARG A 65 15.75 -1.97 33.41
N ALA A 66 15.05 -2.29 32.33
CA ALA A 66 13.65 -1.92 32.13
C ALA A 66 12.75 -2.49 33.25
N LEU A 67 12.93 -3.79 33.58
CA LEU A 67 12.20 -4.43 34.67
C LEU A 67 12.46 -3.75 36.02
N PHE A 68 13.73 -3.43 36.30
CA PHE A 68 14.12 -2.78 37.54
C PHE A 68 13.50 -1.39 37.66
N THR A 69 13.60 -0.55 36.62
CA THR A 69 13.03 0.79 36.60
C THR A 69 11.51 0.73 36.76
N LEU A 70 10.82 -0.15 36.02
CA LEU A 70 9.37 -0.30 36.12
C LEU A 70 8.93 -0.62 37.55
N ILE A 71 9.51 -1.64 38.17
CA ILE A 71 9.11 -2.08 39.51
C ILE A 71 9.44 -1.03 40.57
N ILE A 72 10.60 -0.39 40.45
CA ILE A 72 11.16 0.40 41.54
C ILE A 72 10.78 1.88 41.44
N ASP A 73 10.90 2.45 40.25
CA ASP A 73 10.67 3.88 40.02
C ASP A 73 9.18 4.13 39.73
N ASP A 74 8.55 3.28 38.93
CA ASP A 74 7.17 3.50 38.47
C ASP A 74 6.10 2.88 39.40
N LEU A 75 6.32 1.67 39.91
CA LEU A 75 5.29 0.95 40.70
C LEU A 75 5.39 1.16 42.22
N ILE A 76 6.58 1.41 42.75
CA ILE A 76 6.80 1.52 44.20
C ILE A 76 6.89 2.99 44.64
N SER A 77 7.55 3.89 43.89
CA SER A 77 7.66 5.34 44.12
C SER A 77 7.97 5.83 45.56
N PHE A 78 8.34 4.93 46.49
CA PHE A 78 8.61 5.24 47.90
C PHE A 78 10.09 5.51 48.18
N LYS A 79 10.36 6.34 49.20
CA LYS A 79 11.73 6.76 49.60
C LYS A 79 12.60 5.61 50.13
N PHE A 80 12.02 4.45 50.46
CA PHE A 80 12.73 3.25 50.91
C PHE A 80 12.14 1.99 50.25
N LYS A 81 13.02 1.05 49.90
CA LYS A 81 12.70 -0.17 49.15
C LYS A 81 12.78 -1.36 50.10
N THR A 82 11.70 -2.14 50.23
CA THR A 82 11.67 -3.37 51.04
C THR A 82 11.21 -4.54 50.18
N LYS A 83 11.62 -5.75 50.56
CA LYS A 83 11.24 -6.98 49.84
C LYS A 83 9.72 -7.18 49.81
N LYS A 84 9.01 -6.83 50.89
CA LYS A 84 7.53 -6.88 50.92
C LYS A 84 6.88 -5.93 49.91
N LEU A 85 7.42 -4.73 49.72
CA LEU A 85 6.88 -3.78 48.74
C LEU A 85 7.12 -4.25 47.31
N ILE A 86 8.29 -4.82 47.02
CA ILE A 86 8.61 -5.41 45.71
C ILE A 86 7.67 -6.58 45.40
N ARG A 87 7.51 -7.52 46.34
CA ARG A 87 6.56 -8.62 46.19
C ARG A 87 5.14 -8.12 45.92
N SER A 88 4.67 -7.17 46.73
CA SER A 88 3.33 -6.60 46.56
C SER A 88 3.16 -5.88 45.23
N ALA A 89 4.19 -5.22 44.69
CA ALA A 89 4.13 -4.59 43.39
C ALA A 89 4.05 -5.64 42.26
N VAL A 90 4.89 -6.68 42.33
CA VAL A 90 4.88 -7.76 41.33
C VAL A 90 3.55 -8.51 41.33
N GLU A 91 3.00 -8.82 42.50
CA GLU A 91 1.71 -9.53 42.62
C GLU A 91 0.52 -8.71 42.10
N ASN A 92 0.48 -7.40 42.38
CA ASN A 92 -0.65 -6.54 41.99
C ASN A 92 -0.59 -6.07 40.53
N PHE A 93 0.61 -6.04 39.92
CA PHE A 93 0.83 -5.52 38.58
C PHE A 93 1.41 -6.57 37.62
N ALA A 94 1.21 -7.87 37.89
CA ALA A 94 1.76 -8.96 37.10
C ALA A 94 1.47 -8.82 35.59
N ASP A 95 0.21 -8.56 35.22
CA ASP A 95 -0.19 -8.38 33.81
C ASP A 95 0.47 -7.16 33.16
N THR A 96 0.55 -6.04 33.88
CA THR A 96 1.23 -4.82 33.43
C THR A 96 2.73 -5.07 33.25
N ILE A 97 3.37 -5.75 34.19
CA ILE A 97 4.80 -6.09 34.12
C ILE A 97 5.06 -7.00 32.91
N ILE A 98 4.23 -8.03 32.70
CA ILE A 98 4.35 -8.92 31.53
C ILE A 98 4.22 -8.12 30.24
N GLN A 99 3.22 -7.21 30.17
CA GLN A 99 2.95 -6.40 28.98
C GLN A 99 4.08 -5.40 28.68
N GLU A 100 4.56 -4.67 29.68
CA GLU A 100 5.65 -3.69 29.54
C GLU A 100 7.00 -4.35 29.25
N MET A 101 7.19 -5.60 29.70
CA MET A 101 8.41 -6.36 29.41
C MET A 101 8.42 -7.01 28.04
N GLN A 102 7.27 -7.19 27.37
CA GLN A 102 7.18 -7.82 26.03
C GLN A 102 8.19 -7.29 24.98
N PRO A 103 8.44 -5.97 24.86
CA PRO A 103 9.39 -5.44 23.88
C PRO A 103 10.83 -5.87 24.14
N TYR A 104 11.15 -6.16 25.40
CA TYR A 104 12.48 -6.56 25.86
C TYR A 104 12.64 -8.08 25.96
N MET A 105 11.54 -8.83 25.88
CA MET A 105 11.51 -10.30 25.84
C MET A 105 11.84 -10.88 24.46
N GLY A 106 12.11 -10.02 23.47
CA GLY A 106 12.68 -10.43 22.20
C GLY A 106 14.16 -10.12 22.18
N LEU A 107 15.00 -11.17 22.16
CA LEU A 107 16.12 -11.14 21.22
C LEU A 107 15.53 -10.60 19.90
N GLN A 108 16.08 -9.51 19.35
CA GLN A 108 16.03 -9.29 17.91
C GLN A 108 16.71 -10.51 17.29
N GLU A 109 16.01 -11.63 17.21
CA GLU A 109 16.42 -12.75 16.39
C GLU A 109 16.48 -12.15 15.00
N ALA A 110 17.71 -11.91 14.52
CA ALA A 110 17.96 -11.75 13.12
C ALA A 110 17.21 -12.90 12.46
N VAL A 111 16.19 -12.56 11.66
CA VAL A 111 15.39 -13.52 10.92
C VAL A 111 16.37 -14.53 10.34
N ASP A 112 16.18 -15.81 10.61
CA ASP A 112 17.08 -16.83 10.07
C ASP A 112 16.94 -16.82 8.54
N PHE A 113 17.82 -16.07 7.88
CA PHE A 113 17.85 -15.89 6.43
C PHE A 113 18.45 -17.09 5.72
N SER A 114 18.83 -18.16 6.45
CA SER A 114 19.24 -19.42 5.83
C SER A 114 18.07 -20.18 5.21
N VAL A 115 16.83 -19.95 5.68
CA VAL A 115 15.62 -20.57 5.13
C VAL A 115 15.21 -19.88 3.83
N PRO A 116 15.13 -20.61 2.70
CA PRO A 116 14.68 -20.07 1.42
C PRO A 116 13.31 -19.42 1.51
N VAL A 117 13.09 -18.36 0.72
CA VAL A 117 11.84 -17.58 0.76
C VAL A 117 10.60 -18.43 0.49
N HIS A 118 10.73 -19.43 -0.39
CA HIS A 118 9.62 -20.31 -0.79
C HIS A 118 9.17 -21.32 0.27
N ASP A 119 9.96 -21.55 1.32
CA ASP A 119 9.62 -22.46 2.41
C ASP A 119 8.91 -21.74 3.57
N ARG A 120 8.86 -20.41 3.54
CA ARG A 120 8.19 -19.59 4.56
C ARG A 120 6.68 -19.55 4.32
N ASP A 121 5.93 -19.12 5.34
CA ASP A 121 4.50 -18.81 5.23
C ASP A 121 4.25 -17.32 4.92
N TYR A 122 5.21 -16.46 5.23
CA TYR A 122 5.11 -15.02 5.02
C TYR A 122 6.48 -14.38 4.73
N ILE A 123 6.43 -13.17 4.19
CA ILE A 123 7.56 -12.26 4.06
C ILE A 123 7.30 -10.96 4.81
N TYR A 124 8.36 -10.18 5.05
CA TYR A 124 8.21 -8.84 5.62
C TYR A 124 8.06 -7.81 4.50
N ALA A 125 7.13 -6.90 4.69
CA ALA A 125 6.91 -5.77 3.80
C ALA A 125 6.69 -4.49 4.61
N ASN A 126 7.13 -3.35 4.09
CA ASN A 126 6.94 -2.07 4.76
C ASN A 126 5.45 -1.68 4.73
N SER A 127 4.91 -1.22 5.87
CA SER A 127 3.51 -0.86 6.03
C SER A 127 3.23 0.65 5.92
N SER A 128 4.24 1.47 5.61
CA SER A 128 4.07 2.93 5.44
C SER A 128 3.16 3.25 4.24
N THR A 129 2.52 4.42 4.32
CA THR A 129 1.61 4.89 3.26
C THR A 129 2.36 5.09 1.95
N THR A 130 3.49 5.80 1.96
CA THR A 130 4.26 6.09 0.73
C THR A 130 4.74 4.82 0.03
N PHE A 131 5.22 3.82 0.79
CA PHE A 131 5.63 2.53 0.22
C PHE A 131 4.44 1.80 -0.43
N HIS A 132 3.28 1.83 0.22
CA HIS A 132 2.07 1.26 -0.33
C HIS A 132 1.62 1.96 -1.62
N LEU A 133 1.71 3.31 -1.69
CA LEU A 133 1.38 4.08 -2.88
C LEU A 133 2.31 3.75 -4.06
N MET A 134 3.62 3.65 -3.80
CA MET A 134 4.58 3.23 -4.83
C MET A 134 4.29 1.81 -5.35
N ARG A 135 3.93 0.89 -4.45
CA ARG A 135 3.53 -0.47 -4.82
C ARG A 135 2.22 -0.52 -5.60
N ASP A 136 1.22 0.25 -5.19
CA ASP A 136 -0.09 0.27 -5.86
C ASP A 136 0.01 0.90 -7.25
N MET A 137 0.79 1.97 -7.39
CA MET A 137 1.05 2.63 -8.66
C MET A 137 1.53 1.65 -9.75
N VAL A 138 2.44 0.73 -9.43
CA VAL A 138 2.98 -0.23 -10.42
C VAL A 138 1.97 -1.31 -10.86
N THR A 139 0.77 -1.34 -10.25
CA THR A 139 -0.34 -2.21 -10.68
C THR A 139 -1.27 -1.52 -11.69
N LYS A 140 -1.22 -0.18 -11.79
CA LYS A 140 -2.22 0.62 -12.52
C LYS A 140 -1.70 1.07 -13.88
N LYS A 141 -1.96 0.26 -14.91
CA LYS A 141 -1.64 0.61 -16.31
C LYS A 141 -2.29 1.91 -16.79
N ASN A 142 -3.54 2.17 -16.39
CA ASN A 142 -4.30 3.32 -16.88
C ASN A 142 -4.14 4.58 -16.01
N GLY A 143 -3.31 4.54 -14.96
CA GLY A 143 -3.11 5.68 -14.07
C GLY A 143 -2.15 6.73 -14.62
N PHE A 144 -1.39 6.40 -15.68
CA PHE A 144 -0.38 7.28 -16.25
C PHE A 144 -0.95 8.07 -17.43
N GLU A 145 -0.82 9.39 -17.38
CA GLU A 145 -1.27 10.33 -18.39
C GLU A 145 -0.09 11.12 -18.97
N GLU A 146 -0.20 11.57 -20.21
CA GLU A 146 0.83 12.41 -20.84
C GLU A 146 0.92 13.76 -20.11
N LYS A 147 2.12 14.08 -19.62
CA LYS A 147 2.41 15.34 -18.93
C LYS A 147 3.16 16.30 -19.86
N ASP A 148 3.22 17.57 -19.47
CA ASP A 148 3.97 18.62 -20.19
C ASP A 148 5.46 18.30 -20.36
N THR A 149 5.99 17.36 -19.57
CA THR A 149 7.37 16.84 -19.66
C THR A 149 7.60 15.92 -20.87
N GLY A 150 6.53 15.53 -21.59
CA GLY A 150 6.57 14.55 -22.68
C GLY A 150 6.63 13.09 -22.21
N TYR A 151 6.62 12.86 -20.89
CA TYR A 151 6.57 11.53 -20.30
C TYR A 151 5.17 11.23 -19.75
N LEU A 152 4.88 9.94 -19.63
CA LEU A 152 3.67 9.46 -18.96
C LEU A 152 3.88 9.52 -17.44
N GLY A 153 3.01 10.25 -16.72
CA GLY A 153 3.13 10.46 -15.28
C GLY A 153 1.83 10.29 -14.52
N THR A 154 1.94 10.04 -13.22
CA THR A 154 0.83 9.88 -12.27
C THR A 154 1.15 10.53 -10.93
N GLU A 155 0.11 10.91 -10.21
CA GLU A 155 0.20 11.45 -8.86
C GLU A 155 0.11 10.32 -7.83
N LEU A 156 0.87 10.42 -6.74
CA LEU A 156 0.82 9.52 -5.59
C LEU A 156 -0.07 10.16 -4.53
N ILE A 157 -1.37 9.85 -4.60
CA ILE A 157 -2.38 10.41 -3.70
C ILE A 157 -2.86 9.32 -2.74
N ASP A 158 -2.95 9.62 -1.46
CA ASP A 158 -3.51 8.70 -0.48
C ASP A 158 -5.05 8.73 -0.43
N ASN A 159 -5.62 7.85 0.40
CA ASN A 159 -7.07 7.72 0.54
C ASN A 159 -7.74 8.97 1.17
N GLN A 160 -6.96 9.93 1.68
CA GLN A 160 -7.43 11.21 2.23
C GLN A 160 -7.33 12.34 1.20
N GLY A 161 -6.78 12.08 0.01
CA GLY A 161 -6.55 13.09 -1.01
C GLY A 161 -5.24 13.86 -0.82
N GLN A 162 -4.36 13.45 0.10
CA GLN A 162 -3.06 14.08 0.28
C GLN A 162 -2.09 13.64 -0.82
N LEU A 163 -1.40 14.59 -1.43
CA LEU A 163 -0.37 14.34 -2.43
C LEU A 163 0.99 14.03 -1.77
N HIS A 164 1.47 12.81 -1.96
CA HIS A 164 2.77 12.33 -1.43
C HIS A 164 3.91 12.48 -2.43
N GLY A 165 3.61 12.60 -3.72
CA GLY A 165 4.63 12.75 -4.76
C GLY A 165 4.09 12.53 -6.17
N PHE A 166 5.01 12.47 -7.12
CA PHE A 166 4.77 12.26 -8.54
C PHE A 166 5.61 11.10 -9.05
N ALA A 167 5.11 10.39 -10.04
CA ALA A 167 5.88 9.36 -10.73
C ALA A 167 5.80 9.52 -12.24
N GLU A 168 6.89 9.17 -12.92
CA GLU A 168 7.04 9.24 -14.37
C GLU A 168 7.64 7.94 -14.91
N LEU A 169 7.18 7.54 -16.09
CA LEU A 169 7.79 6.46 -16.86
C LEU A 169 8.81 7.05 -17.81
N ARG A 170 10.09 6.77 -17.55
CA ARG A 170 11.19 7.18 -18.42
C ARG A 170 11.89 5.91 -18.92
N PRO A 171 11.91 5.67 -20.25
CA PRO A 171 12.52 4.47 -20.80
C PRO A 171 14.02 4.49 -20.51
N ILE A 172 14.52 3.38 -19.98
CA ILE A 172 15.95 3.16 -19.82
C ILE A 172 16.28 1.84 -20.49
N PRO A 173 17.16 1.81 -21.50
CA PRO A 173 17.64 0.54 -22.02
C PRO A 173 18.41 -0.18 -20.90
N LEU A 174 18.07 -1.45 -20.66
CA LEU A 174 18.77 -2.31 -19.68
C LEU A 174 20.21 -2.65 -20.12
N THR A 175 20.63 -2.19 -21.28
CA THR A 175 21.94 -2.42 -21.89
C THR A 175 22.64 -1.11 -22.21
N ALA A 176 23.94 -1.04 -21.92
CA ALA A 176 24.79 0.14 -22.09
C ALA A 176 25.06 0.58 -23.55
N LYS A 177 24.41 -0.05 -24.55
CA LYS A 177 24.53 0.30 -25.97
C LYS A 177 23.18 0.81 -26.50
N PRO A 178 22.88 2.11 -26.37
CA PRO A 178 21.64 2.71 -26.84
C PRO A 178 21.48 2.68 -28.38
N ASP A 179 22.59 2.64 -29.14
CA ASP A 179 22.57 2.73 -30.60
C ASP A 179 22.27 1.41 -31.34
N GLU A 180 22.20 0.27 -30.63
CA GLU A 180 21.86 -1.05 -31.19
C GLU A 180 20.47 -1.56 -30.74
N ASP A 181 19.67 -0.74 -30.06
CA ASP A 181 18.35 -1.16 -29.55
C ASP A 181 17.18 -0.53 -30.38
N PRO A 182 16.69 -1.20 -31.42
CA PRO A 182 15.54 -0.74 -32.21
C PRO A 182 14.21 -0.70 -31.43
N LEU A 183 14.20 -1.05 -30.13
CA LEU A 183 13.01 -1.13 -29.28
C LEU A 183 12.77 0.12 -28.42
N SER A 184 13.61 1.16 -28.49
CA SER A 184 13.60 2.28 -27.52
C SER A 184 12.27 3.08 -27.44
N MET A 185 11.57 3.31 -28.56
CA MET A 185 10.24 3.96 -28.57
C MET A 185 9.09 3.00 -28.18
N ASP A 186 9.25 1.70 -28.43
CA ASP A 186 8.31 0.65 -28.01
C ASP A 186 8.49 0.29 -26.52
N LEU A 187 9.61 0.68 -25.90
CA LEU A 187 9.96 0.31 -24.54
C LEU A 187 9.03 0.95 -23.49
N VAL A 188 8.57 2.19 -23.69
CA VAL A 188 7.59 2.85 -22.79
C VAL A 188 6.22 2.19 -22.91
N ALA A 189 5.74 1.96 -24.13
CA ALA A 189 4.46 1.28 -24.37
C ALA A 189 4.51 -0.18 -23.87
N THR A 190 5.65 -0.85 -24.04
CA THR A 190 5.94 -2.19 -23.54
C THR A 190 6.01 -2.22 -22.01
N THR A 191 6.64 -1.23 -21.40
CA THR A 191 6.75 -1.02 -19.94
C THR A 191 5.38 -0.78 -19.34
N LEU A 192 4.63 0.19 -19.87
CA LEU A 192 3.28 0.52 -19.44
C LEU A 192 2.35 -0.69 -19.57
N SER A 193 2.45 -1.43 -20.68
CA SER A 193 1.65 -2.65 -20.86
C SER A 193 2.08 -3.84 -20.01
N SER A 194 3.23 -3.77 -19.34
CA SER A 194 3.64 -4.77 -18.33
C SER A 194 3.28 -4.41 -16.89
N LEU A 195 2.93 -3.16 -16.58
CA LEU A 195 2.48 -2.78 -15.23
C LEU A 195 1.17 -3.48 -14.89
N ASP A 196 1.21 -4.33 -13.87
CA ASP A 196 0.11 -5.18 -13.41
C ASP A 196 0.39 -5.74 -12.00
N GLU A 197 -0.49 -6.59 -11.48
CA GLU A 197 -0.33 -7.18 -10.14
C GLU A 197 0.96 -8.02 -10.01
N LEU A 198 1.46 -8.59 -11.10
CA LEU A 198 2.72 -9.34 -11.08
C LEU A 198 3.90 -8.38 -10.96
N THR A 199 3.80 -7.14 -11.46
CA THR A 199 4.82 -6.11 -11.20
C THR A 199 4.90 -5.74 -9.72
N ALA A 200 3.76 -5.65 -9.03
CA ALA A 200 3.74 -5.46 -7.57
C ALA A 200 4.29 -6.68 -6.81
N ASP A 201 4.06 -7.90 -7.29
CA ASP A 201 4.71 -9.10 -6.73
C ASP A 201 6.24 -8.97 -6.83
N ILE A 202 6.77 -8.59 -8.00
CA ILE A 202 8.21 -8.37 -8.18
C ILE A 202 8.73 -7.25 -7.28
N PHE A 203 7.98 -6.16 -7.12
CA PHE A 203 8.34 -5.08 -6.21
C PHE A 203 8.47 -5.57 -4.76
N ASP A 204 7.49 -6.31 -4.26
CA ASP A 204 7.51 -6.89 -2.90
C ASP A 204 8.68 -7.88 -2.75
N LEU A 205 8.91 -8.73 -3.75
CA LEU A 205 9.98 -9.74 -3.73
C LEU A 205 11.38 -9.12 -3.74
N VAL A 206 11.66 -8.19 -4.65
CA VAL A 206 12.98 -7.53 -4.73
C VAL A 206 13.24 -6.73 -3.45
N SER A 207 12.21 -6.07 -2.92
CA SER A 207 12.27 -5.35 -1.66
C SER A 207 12.59 -6.28 -0.49
N TYR A 208 11.97 -7.46 -0.44
CA TYR A 208 12.28 -8.49 0.55
C TYR A 208 13.71 -9.05 0.39
N LEU A 209 14.10 -9.45 -0.82
CA LEU A 209 15.46 -9.94 -1.11
C LEU A 209 16.53 -8.90 -0.79
N TRP A 210 16.23 -7.60 -0.88
CA TRP A 210 17.15 -6.55 -0.46
C TRP A 210 17.38 -6.52 1.05
N MET A 211 16.32 -6.77 1.83
CA MET A 211 16.38 -6.81 3.29
C MET A 211 17.10 -8.06 3.81
N THR A 212 17.02 -9.17 3.07
CA THR A 212 17.47 -10.49 3.54
C THR A 212 18.69 -11.04 2.82
N GLY A 213 18.93 -10.60 1.59
CA GLY A 213 19.92 -11.15 0.68
C GLY A 213 21.34 -10.64 0.95
N LYS A 214 22.32 -11.43 0.53
CA LYS A 214 23.73 -11.01 0.52
C LYS A 214 23.92 -9.98 -0.58
N ARG A 215 24.61 -8.89 -0.24
CA ARG A 215 25.01 -7.86 -1.19
C ARG A 215 26.40 -8.19 -1.74
N ASP A 216 26.62 -7.90 -3.01
CA ASP A 216 27.95 -7.93 -3.60
C ASP A 216 28.80 -6.72 -3.20
N GLU A 217 30.03 -6.64 -3.71
CA GLU A 217 30.99 -5.57 -3.42
C GLU A 217 30.48 -4.17 -3.81
N GLU A 218 29.58 -4.09 -4.81
CA GLU A 218 28.98 -2.85 -5.29
C GLU A 218 27.65 -2.52 -4.60
N GLY A 219 27.22 -3.39 -3.67
CA GLY A 219 25.99 -3.23 -2.91
C GLY A 219 24.73 -3.65 -3.67
N PHE A 220 24.82 -4.49 -4.70
CA PHE A 220 23.66 -5.06 -5.40
C PHE A 220 23.29 -6.44 -4.87
N ILE A 221 22.04 -6.83 -5.07
CA ILE A 221 21.57 -8.21 -4.88
C ILE A 221 21.39 -8.89 -6.24
N GLU A 222 21.66 -10.20 -6.32
CA GLU A 222 21.32 -11.00 -7.50
C GLU A 222 19.83 -11.35 -7.46
N PHE A 223 19.12 -11.09 -8.55
CA PHE A 223 17.72 -11.46 -8.75
C PHE A 223 17.61 -12.41 -9.94
N HIS A 224 17.07 -13.61 -9.72
CA HIS A 224 16.81 -14.58 -10.76
C HIS A 224 15.31 -14.69 -11.06
N SER A 225 14.94 -14.85 -12.33
CA SER A 225 13.53 -15.02 -12.73
C SER A 225 12.85 -16.22 -12.06
N ASP A 226 13.61 -17.28 -11.79
CA ASP A 226 13.14 -18.47 -11.08
C ASP A 226 12.76 -18.18 -9.61
N ASP A 227 13.31 -17.15 -8.95
CA ASP A 227 12.94 -16.81 -7.58
C ASP A 227 11.45 -16.45 -7.48
N ALA A 228 10.97 -15.65 -8.44
CA ALA A 228 9.57 -15.27 -8.52
C ALA A 228 8.67 -16.44 -8.96
N LEU A 229 9.16 -17.29 -9.87
CA LEU A 229 8.40 -18.43 -10.38
C LEU A 229 8.24 -19.55 -9.34
N LEU A 230 9.27 -19.77 -8.52
CA LEU A 230 9.20 -20.69 -7.39
C LEU A 230 8.13 -20.24 -6.40
N LEU A 231 8.08 -18.96 -5.98
CA LEU A 231 7.04 -18.49 -5.06
C LEU A 231 5.61 -18.73 -5.56
N ARG A 232 5.41 -18.71 -6.88
CA ARG A 232 4.11 -18.88 -7.50
C ARG A 232 3.70 -20.34 -7.67
N HIS A 233 4.64 -21.22 -7.98
CA HIS A 233 4.36 -22.60 -8.38
C HIS A 233 4.82 -23.65 -7.36
N TYR A 234 5.59 -23.26 -6.34
CA TYR A 234 6.10 -24.18 -5.35
C TYR A 234 5.01 -24.63 -4.37
N GLU A 235 4.89 -25.95 -4.24
CA GLU A 235 4.10 -26.62 -3.22
C GLU A 235 5.03 -27.27 -2.20
N LYS A 236 4.72 -27.09 -0.91
CA LYS A 236 5.56 -27.63 0.18
C LYS A 236 5.69 -29.16 0.03
N GLY A 237 6.92 -29.64 -0.07
CA GLY A 237 7.22 -31.07 -0.25
C GLY A 237 7.73 -31.45 -1.64
N GLU A 238 7.69 -30.55 -2.63
CA GLU A 238 8.41 -30.73 -3.88
C GLU A 238 9.87 -30.26 -3.75
N THR A 239 10.79 -30.88 -4.49
CA THR A 239 12.16 -30.37 -4.58
C THR A 239 12.22 -29.24 -5.61
N PRO A 240 12.76 -28.04 -5.29
CA PRO A 240 12.79 -26.89 -6.20
C PRO A 240 13.39 -27.22 -7.58
N GLU A 241 14.40 -28.09 -7.63
CA GLU A 241 15.08 -28.52 -8.86
C GLU A 241 14.20 -29.30 -9.85
N LYS A 242 13.09 -29.90 -9.36
CA LYS A 242 12.13 -30.61 -10.22
C LYS A 242 11.18 -29.65 -10.93
N VAL A 243 11.00 -28.43 -10.42
CA VAL A 243 10.08 -27.45 -11.00
C VAL A 243 10.74 -26.80 -12.21
N LYS A 244 10.26 -27.17 -13.40
CA LYS A 244 10.79 -26.64 -14.67
C LYS A 244 9.87 -25.56 -15.23
N PHE A 245 10.38 -24.34 -15.31
CA PHE A 245 9.65 -23.23 -15.94
C PHE A 245 9.91 -23.12 -17.43
N LYS A 246 8.98 -22.52 -18.17
CA LYS A 246 9.16 -22.21 -19.60
C LYS A 246 9.97 -20.91 -19.76
N GLU A 247 10.72 -20.81 -20.86
CA GLU A 247 11.50 -19.61 -21.21
C GLU A 247 10.59 -18.36 -21.30
N ARG A 248 9.40 -18.50 -21.88
CA ARG A 248 8.40 -17.41 -21.95
C ARG A 248 8.01 -16.88 -20.57
N GLU A 249 7.94 -17.72 -19.55
CA GLU A 249 7.54 -17.29 -18.19
C GLU A 249 8.66 -16.48 -17.54
N ARG A 250 9.92 -16.90 -17.72
CA ARG A 250 11.09 -16.14 -17.24
C ARG A 250 11.18 -14.77 -17.87
N PHE A 251 10.99 -14.68 -19.19
CA PHE A 251 10.97 -13.39 -19.89
C PHE A 251 9.81 -12.52 -19.47
N ASN A 252 8.66 -13.12 -19.13
CA ASN A 252 7.52 -12.40 -18.60
C ASN A 252 7.84 -11.75 -17.23
N ILE A 253 8.60 -12.43 -16.36
CA ILE A 253 9.10 -11.87 -15.10
C ILE A 253 10.08 -10.72 -15.39
N MET A 254 11.10 -10.94 -16.24
CA MET A 254 12.12 -9.93 -16.51
C MET A 254 11.59 -8.69 -17.22
N ARG A 255 10.55 -8.83 -18.04
CA ARG A 255 9.83 -7.68 -18.60
C ARG A 255 9.23 -6.77 -17.53
N ARG A 256 8.75 -7.34 -16.42
CA ARG A 256 8.21 -6.55 -15.30
C ARG A 256 9.29 -5.94 -14.43
N VAL A 257 10.44 -6.61 -14.28
CA VAL A 257 11.62 -6.01 -13.67
C VAL A 257 12.08 -4.80 -14.49
N ALA A 258 12.14 -4.91 -15.82
CA ALA A 258 12.45 -3.81 -16.73
C ALA A 258 11.47 -2.62 -16.56
N ALA A 259 10.18 -2.94 -16.42
CA ALA A 259 9.16 -1.94 -16.18
C ALA A 259 9.38 -1.21 -14.85
N LEU A 260 9.69 -1.95 -13.79
CA LEU A 260 9.97 -1.42 -12.47
C LEU A 260 11.17 -0.46 -12.45
N THR A 261 12.21 -0.76 -13.23
CA THR A 261 13.42 0.06 -13.34
C THR A 261 13.23 1.32 -14.18
N SER A 262 12.16 1.36 -14.98
CA SER A 262 11.78 2.51 -15.81
C SER A 262 10.86 3.50 -15.08
N VAL A 263 10.48 3.21 -13.84
CA VAL A 263 9.65 4.07 -13.01
C VAL A 263 10.53 5.00 -12.17
N TRP A 264 10.29 6.29 -12.33
CA TRP A 264 10.93 7.37 -11.59
C TRP A 264 9.91 8.02 -10.67
N VAL A 265 10.32 8.38 -9.46
CA VAL A 265 9.45 8.95 -8.44
C VAL A 265 10.13 10.17 -7.83
N SER A 266 9.33 11.19 -7.56
CA SER A 266 9.67 12.39 -6.81
C SER A 266 8.72 12.44 -5.60
N LEU A 267 9.27 12.52 -4.38
CA LEU A 267 8.48 12.54 -3.13
C LEU A 267 8.53 13.94 -2.50
N ASN A 268 7.38 14.40 -2.01
CA ASN A 268 7.24 15.75 -1.44
C ASN A 268 7.96 15.91 -0.09
N ASN A 269 8.08 14.81 0.67
CA ASN A 269 8.57 14.78 2.06
C ASN A 269 9.90 14.02 2.22
N GLY A 270 10.67 13.85 1.14
CA GLY A 270 12.00 13.25 1.24
C GLY A 270 12.95 14.12 2.08
N SER A 271 13.71 13.49 2.98
CA SER A 271 14.79 14.10 3.78
C SER A 271 15.91 14.74 2.95
N GLU A 272 15.89 14.57 1.63
CA GLU A 272 16.80 15.19 0.68
C GLU A 272 16.12 16.31 -0.12
N ARG A 273 15.56 17.32 0.56
CA ARG A 273 15.59 18.67 -0.02
C ARG A 273 17.05 19.09 -0.05
N VAL A 274 17.75 18.83 -1.15
CA VAL A 274 19.04 19.49 -1.38
C VAL A 274 18.76 20.98 -1.47
N LYS A 275 18.89 21.68 -0.34
CA LYS A 275 19.16 23.12 -0.37
C LYS A 275 20.46 23.24 -1.16
N ILE A 276 20.35 23.63 -2.43
CA ILE A 276 21.52 23.98 -3.24
C ILE A 276 22.19 25.16 -2.52
N LEU A 277 23.19 24.84 -1.71
CA LEU A 277 24.20 25.80 -1.30
C LEU A 277 25.08 25.97 -2.53
N SER A 278 24.85 27.07 -3.24
CA SER A 278 25.65 27.60 -4.35
C SER A 278 25.05 27.40 -5.75
N ALA A 279 24.15 28.30 -6.11
CA ALA A 279 24.18 28.95 -7.41
C ALA A 279 23.78 30.42 -7.20
N GLN A 280 24.79 31.28 -7.06
CA GLN A 280 24.58 32.72 -7.18
C GLN A 280 23.87 32.97 -8.52
N SER A 281 22.71 33.64 -8.51
CA SER A 281 21.92 34.10 -9.67
C SER A 281 20.87 33.17 -10.31
N ILE A 282 20.05 32.46 -9.53
CA ILE A 282 18.72 32.05 -10.02
C ILE A 282 17.67 32.60 -9.05
N ASP A 283 16.80 33.46 -9.59
CA ASP A 283 15.68 34.08 -8.88
C ASP A 283 14.73 32.97 -8.41
N SER A 284 14.88 32.55 -7.15
CA SER A 284 14.30 31.33 -6.56
C SER A 284 12.78 31.36 -6.39
N LYS A 285 12.10 32.36 -6.95
CA LYS A 285 10.65 32.54 -6.92
C LYS A 285 9.93 32.08 -8.21
N LEU A 286 10.67 31.66 -9.25
CA LEU A 286 10.08 31.32 -10.55
C LEU A 286 10.07 29.82 -10.90
N TYR A 287 10.69 28.95 -10.08
CA TYR A 287 10.84 27.53 -10.42
C TYR A 287 10.52 26.61 -9.24
N ASN A 288 9.62 25.65 -9.47
CA ASN A 288 9.43 24.49 -8.61
C ASN A 288 10.36 23.38 -9.10
N PHE A 289 11.45 23.11 -8.39
CA PHE A 289 12.35 21.99 -8.70
C PHE A 289 11.76 20.69 -8.15
N GLN A 290 11.67 19.66 -9.00
CA GLN A 290 11.27 18.31 -8.61
C GLN A 290 12.39 17.33 -8.99
N ASP A 291 12.96 16.66 -7.99
CA ASP A 291 14.03 15.70 -8.18
C ASP A 291 13.45 14.29 -8.34
N PHE A 292 13.46 13.80 -9.56
CA PHE A 292 13.04 12.44 -9.87
C PHE A 292 14.19 11.46 -9.67
N LYS A 293 13.94 10.39 -8.91
CA LYS A 293 14.85 9.28 -8.72
C LYS A 293 14.21 7.98 -9.19
N ARG A 294 15.01 7.06 -9.71
CA ARG A 294 14.55 5.70 -10.05
C ARG A 294 14.14 4.98 -8.78
N MET A 295 13.19 4.05 -8.86
CA MET A 295 12.91 3.16 -7.73
C MET A 295 14.04 2.13 -7.56
N PHE A 296 14.49 1.52 -8.66
CA PHE A 296 15.53 0.50 -8.67
C PHE A 296 16.59 0.79 -9.72
N GLU A 297 17.83 0.43 -9.39
CA GLU A 297 18.99 0.50 -10.27
C GLU A 297 19.41 -0.92 -10.67
N VAL A 298 19.84 -1.08 -11.92
CA VAL A 298 20.26 -2.35 -12.50
C VAL A 298 21.77 -2.32 -12.70
N GLY A 299 22.46 -3.33 -12.19
CA GLY A 299 23.88 -3.57 -12.39
C GLY A 299 24.13 -4.49 -13.58
N SER A 300 24.96 -5.52 -13.40
CA SER A 300 25.20 -6.51 -14.44
C SER A 300 23.96 -7.37 -14.76
N VAL A 301 23.86 -7.79 -16.02
CA VAL A 301 22.73 -8.56 -16.55
C VAL A 301 23.23 -9.87 -17.15
N ARG A 302 22.62 -10.99 -16.76
CA ARG A 302 22.89 -12.31 -17.35
C ARG A 302 21.89 -12.59 -18.47
N MET A 303 22.36 -12.52 -19.70
CA MET A 303 21.58 -12.79 -20.91
C MET A 303 21.80 -14.21 -21.42
N ALA A 304 20.74 -14.84 -21.93
CA ALA A 304 20.84 -16.08 -22.69
C ALA A 304 20.95 -15.76 -24.18
N PHE A 305 21.82 -16.48 -24.87
CA PHE A 305 22.00 -16.41 -26.31
C PHE A 305 21.61 -17.75 -26.95
N ASP A 306 21.02 -17.69 -28.14
CA ASP A 306 20.77 -18.89 -28.93
C ASP A 306 22.11 -19.49 -29.37
N LYS A 307 22.33 -20.78 -29.06
CA LYS A 307 23.57 -21.49 -29.39
C LYS A 307 23.88 -21.53 -30.90
N ARG A 308 22.86 -21.38 -31.76
CA ARG A 308 23.03 -21.49 -33.23
C ARG A 308 23.22 -20.13 -33.91
N SER A 309 22.46 -19.12 -33.51
CA SER A 309 22.48 -17.79 -34.14
C SER A 309 23.26 -16.74 -33.35
N ASN A 310 23.69 -17.06 -32.12
CA ASN A 310 24.30 -16.12 -31.16
C ASN A 310 23.45 -14.86 -30.93
N THR A 311 22.15 -14.94 -31.18
CA THR A 311 21.21 -13.84 -30.96
C THR A 311 20.73 -13.85 -29.51
N PRO A 312 20.60 -12.68 -28.86
CA PRO A 312 20.08 -12.61 -27.50
C PRO A 312 18.63 -13.12 -27.48
N ARG A 313 18.33 -14.07 -26.60
CA ARG A 313 16.98 -14.59 -26.37
C ARG A 313 16.25 -13.84 -25.26
N GLY A 314 16.98 -13.43 -24.22
CA GLY A 314 16.43 -12.62 -23.13
C GLY A 314 17.26 -12.70 -21.86
N ILE A 315 16.81 -11.95 -20.84
CA ILE A 315 17.47 -11.84 -19.54
C ILE A 315 16.94 -12.94 -18.62
N TYR A 316 17.82 -13.54 -17.81
CA TYR A 316 17.47 -14.60 -16.85
C TYR A 316 17.73 -14.21 -15.39
N ALA A 317 18.78 -13.40 -15.19
CA ALA A 317 19.16 -12.85 -13.90
C ALA A 317 19.77 -11.47 -14.11
N LEU A 318 19.70 -10.64 -13.08
CA LEU A 318 20.36 -9.34 -13.04
C LEU A 318 20.74 -8.95 -11.62
N GLN A 319 21.69 -8.05 -11.49
CA GLN A 319 21.95 -7.33 -10.26
C GLN A 319 20.97 -6.17 -10.15
N ILE A 320 20.32 -6.05 -8.99
CA ILE A 320 19.38 -4.96 -8.71
C ILE A 320 19.65 -4.37 -7.33
N ARG A 321 19.46 -3.06 -7.19
CA ARG A 321 19.45 -2.39 -5.88
C ARG A 321 18.34 -1.33 -5.82
N PRO A 322 17.63 -1.19 -4.69
CA PRO A 322 16.76 -0.06 -4.47
C PRO A 322 17.59 1.23 -4.38
N SER A 323 17.10 2.30 -4.99
CA SER A 323 17.76 3.60 -4.89
C SER A 323 17.61 4.19 -3.49
N SER A 324 18.29 5.32 -3.23
CA SER A 324 18.14 6.08 -1.99
C SER A 324 16.70 6.48 -1.67
N LEU A 325 15.81 6.49 -2.66
CA LEU A 325 14.37 6.71 -2.46
C LEU A 325 13.71 5.61 -1.62
N LEU A 326 14.04 4.34 -1.91
CA LEU A 326 13.41 3.18 -1.29
C LEU A 326 14.14 2.71 -0.03
N GLN A 327 15.44 2.97 0.09
CA GLN A 327 16.25 2.52 1.23
C GLN A 327 15.68 2.86 2.61
N PRO A 328 15.09 4.06 2.86
CA PRO A 328 14.45 4.37 4.15
C PRO A 328 13.30 3.43 4.50
N TYR A 329 12.64 2.81 3.52
CA TYR A 329 11.54 1.86 3.73
C TYR A 329 12.00 0.41 3.82
N LEU A 330 13.24 0.12 3.39
CA LEU A 330 13.79 -1.23 3.28
C LEU A 330 14.90 -1.50 4.31
N ASP A 331 14.85 -0.78 5.43
CA ASP A 331 15.67 -1.07 6.59
C ASP A 331 14.99 -2.16 7.43
N GLY A 332 15.62 -3.33 7.43
CA GLY A 332 15.15 -4.56 8.10
C GLY A 332 14.91 -4.42 9.60
N THR A 333 15.44 -3.36 10.23
CA THR A 333 15.36 -3.13 11.68
C THR A 333 14.15 -2.29 12.09
N LYS A 334 13.40 -1.72 11.13
CA LYS A 334 12.34 -0.77 11.44
C LYS A 334 11.06 -1.44 11.92
N SER A 335 10.44 -0.82 12.93
CA SER A 335 9.11 -1.18 13.44
C SER A 335 7.99 -1.04 12.38
N SER A 336 8.25 -0.32 11.28
CA SER A 336 7.33 -0.17 10.14
C SER A 336 7.19 -1.41 9.26
N LEU A 337 7.95 -2.48 9.52
CA LEU A 337 7.77 -3.76 8.84
C LEU A 337 6.57 -4.51 9.40
N GLY A 338 5.70 -4.94 8.49
CA GLY A 338 4.58 -5.82 8.75
C GLY A 338 4.71 -7.16 8.02
N VAL A 339 3.81 -8.08 8.34
CA VAL A 339 3.73 -9.41 7.74
C VAL A 339 2.89 -9.39 6.48
N LEU A 340 3.43 -9.93 5.38
CA LEU A 340 2.72 -10.19 4.12
C LEU A 340 2.69 -11.70 3.85
N ASP A 341 1.49 -12.25 3.74
CA ASP A 341 1.28 -13.69 3.48
C ASP A 341 1.79 -14.09 2.09
N LEU A 342 2.56 -15.18 2.00
CA LEU A 342 3.15 -15.64 0.74
C LEU A 342 2.12 -16.14 -0.28
N LYS A 343 0.90 -16.48 0.15
CA LYS A 343 -0.20 -16.85 -0.76
C LYS A 343 -0.55 -15.71 -1.73
N VAL A 344 -0.21 -14.46 -1.41
CA VAL A 344 -0.31 -13.34 -2.36
C VAL A 344 0.39 -13.64 -3.69
N PHE A 345 1.52 -14.33 -3.68
CA PHE A 345 2.28 -14.69 -4.89
C PHE A 345 1.64 -15.83 -5.68
N LYS A 346 0.87 -16.70 -5.02
CA LYS A 346 0.22 -17.87 -5.61
C LYS A 346 -1.04 -17.52 -6.40
N TYR A 347 -1.77 -16.48 -5.96
CA TYR A 347 -2.93 -16.00 -6.70
C TYR A 347 -2.57 -15.58 -8.14
N SER A 348 -3.51 -15.75 -9.05
CA SER A 348 -3.35 -15.35 -10.45
C SER A 348 -3.41 -13.83 -10.61
N TYR A 349 -2.36 -13.23 -11.17
CA TYR A 349 -2.32 -11.80 -11.52
C TYR A 349 -3.33 -11.38 -12.61
N VAL A 350 -4.03 -12.34 -13.23
CA VAL A 350 -5.05 -12.08 -14.27
C VAL A 350 -6.47 -12.24 -13.73
N SER A 351 -6.75 -13.38 -13.09
CA SER A 351 -8.11 -13.75 -12.67
C SER A 351 -8.40 -13.42 -11.20
N GLN A 352 -7.38 -13.37 -10.34
CA GLN A 352 -7.49 -13.16 -8.90
C GLN A 352 -6.76 -11.87 -8.49
N ARG A 353 -6.95 -10.82 -9.28
CA ARG A 353 -6.35 -9.50 -9.01
C ARG A 353 -6.85 -8.95 -7.69
N GLU A 354 -8.13 -9.12 -7.44
CA GLU A 354 -8.82 -8.65 -6.24
C GLU A 354 -8.29 -9.33 -4.98
N HIS A 355 -7.99 -10.64 -5.03
CA HIS A 355 -7.35 -11.38 -3.94
C HIS A 355 -5.98 -10.80 -3.59
N LYS A 356 -5.13 -10.51 -4.60
CA LYS A 356 -3.79 -9.95 -4.40
C LYS A 356 -3.87 -8.58 -3.73
N ARG A 357 -4.71 -7.69 -4.25
CA ARG A 357 -4.88 -6.32 -3.72
C ARG A 357 -5.41 -6.33 -2.29
N LEU A 358 -6.48 -7.10 -2.05
CA LEU A 358 -7.07 -7.18 -0.72
C LEU A 358 -6.09 -7.77 0.30
N THR A 359 -5.35 -8.83 -0.05
CA THR A 359 -4.33 -9.42 0.82
C THR A 359 -3.27 -8.39 1.22
N ARG A 360 -2.73 -7.64 0.25
CA ARG A 360 -1.74 -6.57 0.49
C ARG A 360 -2.27 -5.45 1.38
N TYR A 361 -3.52 -5.04 1.15
CA TYR A 361 -4.18 -4.02 1.94
C TYR A 361 -4.37 -4.51 3.39
N LEU A 362 -4.91 -5.72 3.58
CA LEU A 362 -5.13 -6.31 4.90
C LEU A 362 -3.82 -6.49 5.67
N SER A 363 -2.77 -7.01 5.04
CA SER A 363 -1.43 -7.12 5.64
C SER A 363 -0.92 -5.79 6.21
N ARG A 364 -1.07 -4.70 5.45
CA ARG A 364 -0.73 -3.34 5.92
C ARG A 364 -1.61 -2.92 7.09
N GLN A 365 -2.94 -3.11 6.97
CA GLN A 365 -3.90 -2.70 8.00
C GLN A 365 -3.70 -3.46 9.31
N TRP A 366 -3.39 -4.76 9.27
CA TRP A 366 -3.12 -5.52 10.47
C TRP A 366 -1.89 -5.01 11.20
N LYS A 367 -0.81 -4.64 10.50
CA LYS A 367 0.34 -4.02 11.16
C LYS A 367 -0.04 -2.71 11.84
N ILE A 368 -0.73 -1.81 11.12
CA ILE A 368 -1.16 -0.51 11.66
C ILE A 368 -2.08 -0.69 12.87
N ARG A 369 -3.07 -1.57 12.77
CA ARG A 369 -4.04 -1.82 13.83
C ARG A 369 -3.48 -2.62 15.00
N THR A 370 -2.42 -3.41 14.78
CA THR A 370 -1.68 -4.04 15.88
C THR A 370 -0.96 -2.98 16.70
N ILE A 371 -0.32 -1.99 16.04
CA ILE A 371 0.29 -0.84 16.72
C ILE A 371 -0.76 -0.03 17.50
N LYS A 372 -1.92 0.23 16.88
CA LYS A 372 -2.99 1.05 17.48
C LYS A 372 -3.89 0.30 18.48
N GLY A 373 -3.74 -1.02 18.61
CA GLY A 373 -4.64 -1.85 19.44
C GLY A 373 -6.07 -2.02 18.90
N THR A 374 -6.34 -1.67 17.64
CA THR A 374 -7.70 -1.67 17.02
C THR A 374 -7.92 -2.83 16.03
N ILE A 375 -7.33 -4.00 16.31
CA ILE A 375 -7.24 -5.11 15.34
C ILE A 375 -8.59 -5.57 14.78
N TYR A 376 -9.65 -5.60 15.61
CA TYR A 376 -10.99 -6.07 15.25
C TYR A 376 -11.94 -4.97 14.75
N GLN A 377 -11.43 -3.75 14.51
CA GLN A 377 -12.26 -2.66 14.01
C GLN A 377 -12.89 -3.04 12.65
N PRO A 378 -14.19 -2.83 12.42
CA PRO A 378 -14.79 -3.10 11.12
C PRO A 378 -14.17 -2.25 9.98
N PHE A 379 -14.16 -2.79 8.77
CA PHE A 379 -13.82 -2.07 7.55
C PHE A 379 -15.09 -1.62 6.83
N LYS A 380 -15.09 -0.40 6.28
CA LYS A 380 -16.17 0.02 5.37
C LYS A 380 -16.06 -0.74 4.06
N ILE A 381 -17.18 -1.25 3.54
CA ILE A 381 -17.21 -1.96 2.25
C ILE A 381 -16.74 -1.03 1.12
N ALA A 382 -17.14 0.24 1.14
CA ALA A 382 -16.65 1.26 0.19
C ALA A 382 -15.12 1.28 0.07
N THR A 383 -14.41 1.21 1.21
CA THR A 383 -12.95 1.22 1.24
C THR A 383 -12.38 -0.06 0.64
N LEU A 384 -12.90 -1.22 1.01
CA LEU A 384 -12.41 -2.50 0.45
C LEU A 384 -12.66 -2.61 -1.05
N LEU A 385 -13.81 -2.14 -1.55
CA LEU A 385 -14.11 -2.08 -2.98
C LEU A 385 -13.16 -1.17 -3.74
N HIS A 386 -12.79 -0.03 -3.14
CA HIS A 386 -11.80 0.88 -3.72
C HIS A 386 -10.44 0.21 -3.86
N GLU A 387 -9.98 -0.47 -2.81
CA GLU A 387 -8.70 -1.18 -2.79
C GLU A 387 -8.67 -2.37 -3.75
N MET A 388 -9.77 -3.11 -3.86
CA MET A 388 -9.89 -4.26 -4.77
C MET A 388 -9.94 -3.87 -6.25
N ASP A 389 -10.34 -2.62 -6.56
CA ASP A 389 -10.36 -2.04 -7.90
C ASP A 389 -11.06 -2.94 -8.95
N PHE A 390 -12.34 -3.24 -8.66
CA PHE A 390 -13.15 -4.08 -9.53
C PHE A 390 -13.34 -3.47 -10.93
N PRO A 391 -13.37 -4.29 -12.00
CA PRO A 391 -13.65 -3.80 -13.34
C PRO A 391 -15.01 -3.10 -13.46
N ALA A 392 -15.04 -1.89 -14.03
CA ALA A 392 -16.25 -1.08 -14.21
C ALA A 392 -17.38 -1.74 -15.03
N ARG A 393 -17.09 -2.85 -15.72
CA ARG A 393 -18.08 -3.64 -16.49
C ARG A 393 -19.02 -4.48 -15.61
N LEU A 394 -18.67 -4.72 -14.34
CA LEU A 394 -19.46 -5.58 -13.45
C LEU A 394 -20.68 -4.82 -12.95
N ASN A 395 -21.83 -5.51 -12.89
CA ASN A 395 -23.02 -4.96 -12.26
C ASN A 395 -22.94 -5.10 -10.73
N GLY A 396 -23.81 -4.38 -10.01
CA GLY A 396 -23.69 -4.34 -8.55
C GLY A 396 -23.90 -5.67 -7.83
N VAL A 397 -24.70 -6.58 -8.41
CA VAL A 397 -24.89 -7.93 -7.84
C VAL A 397 -23.62 -8.76 -8.05
N GLN A 398 -23.04 -8.72 -9.25
CA GLN A 398 -21.76 -9.36 -9.57
C GLN A 398 -20.61 -8.83 -8.71
N ILE A 399 -20.60 -7.53 -8.40
CA ILE A 399 -19.60 -6.94 -7.50
C ILE A 399 -19.74 -7.53 -6.10
N ARG A 400 -20.97 -7.62 -5.55
CA ARG A 400 -21.19 -8.25 -4.25
C ARG A 400 -20.79 -9.72 -4.26
N ASP A 401 -21.30 -10.51 -5.20
CA ASP A 401 -21.06 -11.95 -5.24
C ASP A 401 -19.55 -12.23 -5.35
N ARG A 402 -18.84 -11.47 -6.19
CA ARG A 402 -17.38 -11.61 -6.31
C ARG A 402 -16.61 -11.08 -5.10
N PHE A 403 -17.12 -10.05 -4.43
CA PHE A 403 -16.52 -9.55 -3.18
C PHE A 403 -16.59 -10.61 -2.07
N GLU A 404 -17.76 -11.22 -1.89
CA GLU A 404 -17.96 -12.30 -0.92
C GLU A 404 -17.13 -13.55 -1.30
N GLU A 405 -17.11 -13.92 -2.59
CA GLU A 405 -16.27 -15.02 -3.09
C GLU A 405 -14.78 -14.79 -2.79
N VAL A 406 -14.27 -13.57 -2.97
CA VAL A 406 -12.87 -13.27 -2.63
C VAL A 406 -12.62 -13.46 -1.13
N LEU A 407 -13.53 -13.03 -0.26
CA LEU A 407 -13.37 -13.19 1.19
C LEU A 407 -13.45 -14.65 1.62
N ASP A 408 -14.37 -15.42 1.03
CA ASP A 408 -14.49 -16.86 1.26
C ASP A 408 -13.25 -17.61 0.80
N ASP A 409 -12.69 -17.23 -0.37
CA ASP A 409 -11.42 -17.75 -0.86
C ASP A 409 -10.27 -17.43 0.09
N LEU A 410 -10.14 -16.18 0.53
CA LEU A 410 -9.10 -15.78 1.49
C LEU A 410 -9.24 -16.51 2.83
N GLN A 411 -10.46 -16.80 3.29
CA GLN A 411 -10.70 -17.55 4.52
C GLN A 411 -10.37 -19.02 4.35
N ARG A 412 -10.81 -19.65 3.25
CA ARG A 412 -10.49 -21.04 2.91
C ARG A 412 -8.99 -21.25 2.76
N ASP A 413 -8.33 -20.28 2.15
CA ASP A 413 -6.90 -20.29 1.95
C ASP A 413 -6.16 -19.77 3.19
N GLU A 414 -6.81 -19.64 4.36
CA GLU A 414 -6.24 -19.24 5.68
C GLU A 414 -5.44 -17.92 5.66
N VAL A 415 -5.63 -17.07 4.66
CA VAL A 415 -5.07 -15.71 4.63
C VAL A 415 -5.76 -14.85 5.67
N ILE A 416 -7.07 -15.03 5.83
CA ILE A 416 -7.87 -14.44 6.92
C ILE A 416 -8.42 -15.56 7.81
N GLN A 417 -8.65 -15.27 9.09
CA GLN A 417 -9.22 -16.24 10.02
C GLN A 417 -10.74 -16.36 9.84
N SER A 418 -11.43 -15.22 9.74
CA SER A 418 -12.87 -15.16 9.53
C SER A 418 -13.32 -13.80 9.01
N TRP A 419 -14.48 -13.76 8.37
CA TRP A 419 -15.16 -12.52 8.02
C TRP A 419 -16.67 -12.57 8.33
N ALA A 420 -17.26 -11.43 8.70
CA ALA A 420 -18.69 -11.30 8.90
C ALA A 420 -19.15 -9.85 8.71
N TYR A 421 -20.35 -9.67 8.15
CA TYR A 421 -21.01 -8.36 8.15
C TYR A 421 -21.25 -7.89 9.58
N SER A 422 -20.95 -6.63 9.88
CA SER A 422 -21.18 -6.06 11.21
C SER A 422 -22.67 -5.85 11.51
N GLU A 423 -23.47 -5.66 10.46
CA GLU A 423 -24.92 -5.52 10.52
C GLU A 423 -25.58 -6.52 9.56
N PRO A 424 -26.76 -7.09 9.89
CA PRO A 424 -27.45 -8.02 9.00
C PRO A 424 -27.89 -7.32 7.71
N LEU A 425 -27.76 -8.05 6.59
CA LEU A 425 -28.17 -7.56 5.27
C LEU A 425 -29.69 -7.55 5.12
N ASP A 426 -30.24 -6.43 4.66
CA ASP A 426 -31.62 -6.30 4.24
C ASP A 426 -31.73 -6.71 2.76
N GLU A 427 -31.97 -8.00 2.52
CA GLU A 427 -32.11 -8.59 1.18
C GLU A 427 -33.21 -7.90 0.34
N ASN A 428 -34.18 -7.23 0.96
CA ASN A 428 -35.22 -6.52 0.22
C ASN A 428 -34.69 -5.27 -0.48
N ARG A 429 -33.50 -4.76 -0.12
CA ARG A 429 -32.86 -3.60 -0.76
C ARG A 429 -31.96 -4.00 -1.91
N VAL A 430 -31.49 -5.25 -1.92
CA VAL A 430 -30.57 -5.77 -2.94
C VAL A 430 -31.24 -5.72 -4.32
N GLY A 431 -30.50 -5.26 -5.32
CA GLY A 431 -30.98 -5.15 -6.71
C GLY A 431 -31.88 -3.93 -7.00
N LYS A 432 -32.29 -3.14 -6.00
CA LYS A 432 -33.05 -1.89 -6.21
C LYS A 432 -32.16 -0.74 -6.67
N LYS A 433 -32.73 0.30 -7.30
CA LYS A 433 -31.94 1.43 -7.80
C LYS A 433 -31.12 2.08 -6.66
N GLY A 434 -29.81 2.22 -6.86
CA GLY A 434 -28.90 2.88 -5.90
C GLY A 434 -28.52 2.05 -4.68
N TRP A 435 -28.91 0.76 -4.60
CA TRP A 435 -28.63 -0.07 -3.43
C TRP A 435 -27.14 -0.27 -3.16
N ILE A 436 -26.31 -0.32 -4.21
CA ILE A 436 -24.87 -0.48 -4.02
C ILE A 436 -24.27 0.79 -3.42
N GLN A 437 -24.52 1.98 -3.98
CA GLN A 437 -23.92 3.24 -3.52
C GLN A 437 -24.52 3.79 -2.22
N ASN A 438 -25.83 3.60 -2.01
CA ASN A 438 -26.55 4.27 -0.92
C ASN A 438 -26.84 3.34 0.26
N TYR A 439 -26.49 2.06 0.17
CA TYR A 439 -26.76 1.09 1.22
C TYR A 439 -25.57 0.15 1.43
N TRP A 440 -25.27 -0.73 0.47
CA TRP A 440 -24.28 -1.79 0.69
C TRP A 440 -22.86 -1.26 0.92
N THR A 441 -22.41 -0.24 0.17
CA THR A 441 -21.10 0.39 0.38
C THR A 441 -20.94 1.07 1.74
N GLN A 442 -22.04 1.46 2.40
CA GLN A 442 -22.04 2.11 3.71
C GLN A 442 -21.95 1.10 4.85
N LEU A 443 -22.24 -0.17 4.60
CA LEU A 443 -22.10 -1.23 5.58
C LEU A 443 -20.63 -1.46 5.92
N SER A 444 -20.43 -2.06 7.08
CA SER A 444 -19.11 -2.47 7.56
C SER A 444 -19.02 -3.98 7.69
N ILE A 445 -17.80 -4.48 7.53
CA ILE A 445 -17.45 -5.90 7.62
C ILE A 445 -16.28 -6.07 8.58
N THR A 446 -16.39 -7.03 9.48
CA THR A 446 -15.31 -7.41 10.38
C THR A 446 -14.50 -8.51 9.73
N ILE A 447 -13.19 -8.31 9.58
CA ILE A 447 -12.25 -9.30 9.01
C ILE A 447 -11.17 -9.55 10.06
N ALA A 448 -11.09 -10.79 10.57
CA ALA A 448 -10.13 -11.18 11.59
C ALA A 448 -8.83 -11.71 10.95
N PRO A 449 -7.64 -11.21 11.36
CA PRO A 449 -6.36 -11.77 10.93
C PRO A 449 -6.10 -13.15 11.54
N PRO A 450 -5.25 -13.99 10.92
CA PRO A 450 -4.70 -15.17 11.55
C PRO A 450 -3.91 -14.83 12.82
N SER A 451 -3.97 -15.69 13.84
CA SER A 451 -3.27 -15.49 15.12
C SER A 451 -1.75 -15.34 14.95
N ALA A 452 -1.14 -16.11 14.04
CA ALA A 452 0.27 -16.03 13.71
C ALA A 452 0.69 -14.63 13.22
N VAL A 453 -0.15 -13.98 12.40
CA VAL A 453 0.10 -12.62 11.89
C VAL A 453 0.07 -11.59 13.01
N ILE A 454 -0.86 -11.72 13.97
CA ILE A 454 -0.91 -10.83 15.13
C ILE A 454 0.36 -10.99 15.98
N GLN A 455 0.72 -12.24 16.31
CA GLN A 455 1.88 -12.55 17.14
C GLN A 455 3.17 -11.98 16.53
N GLU A 456 3.38 -12.22 15.24
CA GLU A 456 4.59 -11.77 14.55
C GLU A 456 4.64 -10.24 14.41
N ASN A 457 3.51 -9.58 14.13
CA ASN A 457 3.47 -8.12 14.09
C ASN A 457 3.76 -7.48 15.46
N ARG A 458 3.26 -8.09 16.55
CA ARG A 458 3.51 -7.64 17.94
C ARG A 458 4.97 -7.76 18.34
N ARG A 459 5.65 -8.84 17.92
CA ARG A 459 7.08 -9.08 18.19
C ARG A 459 7.99 -7.96 17.67
N ARG A 460 7.51 -7.11 16.76
CA ARG A 460 8.26 -6.05 16.08
C ARG A 460 7.77 -4.63 16.39
N ILE A 461 6.94 -4.46 17.42
CA ILE A 461 6.56 -3.13 17.88
C ILE A 461 7.59 -2.70 18.91
N THR A 462 8.46 -1.77 18.52
CA THR A 462 9.25 -0.99 19.48
C THR A 462 8.34 0.08 20.06
N LEU A 463 7.98 -0.05 21.34
CA LEU A 463 7.28 1.03 22.05
C LEU A 463 8.27 2.19 22.27
N PRO A 464 7.87 3.46 22.07
CA PRO A 464 8.72 4.58 22.41
C PRO A 464 8.96 4.59 23.92
N HIS A 465 10.23 4.54 24.32
CA HIS A 465 10.63 4.64 25.72
C HIS A 465 10.11 5.94 26.34
N THR A 466 9.41 5.80 27.47
CA THR A 466 9.06 6.88 28.39
C THR A 466 10.32 7.36 29.12
N SER A 467 11.22 8.05 28.43
CA SER A 467 12.35 8.73 29.10
C SER A 467 12.96 9.83 28.25
N THR A 468 12.17 10.89 27.97
CA THR A 468 12.63 12.30 27.94
C THR A 468 11.44 13.23 27.67
N LEU A 469 10.66 13.50 28.73
CA LEU A 469 9.98 14.80 28.82
C LEU A 469 11.06 15.85 29.06
N THR A 470 11.61 16.41 27.98
CA THR A 470 11.99 17.83 27.81
C THR A 470 12.82 17.97 26.54
N THR A 471 12.28 18.77 25.60
CA THR A 471 12.98 19.32 24.43
C THR A 471 13.18 18.37 23.24
N ASP A 472 12.06 17.98 22.60
CA ASP A 472 11.94 17.79 21.13
C ASP A 472 10.45 17.66 20.71
N LEU A 473 9.60 18.51 21.30
CA LEU A 473 8.18 18.66 20.93
C LEU A 473 8.01 19.47 19.62
N LEU A 474 8.67 19.08 18.52
CA LEU A 474 8.45 19.72 17.22
C LEU A 474 8.42 18.81 15.97
N GLU A 475 8.42 17.48 16.06
CA GLU A 475 8.18 16.61 14.86
C GLU A 475 7.25 15.41 15.11
N ILE A 476 6.25 15.56 15.97
CA ILE A 476 5.09 14.66 16.03
C ILE A 476 3.83 15.50 15.84
N SER A 477 3.68 16.09 14.65
CA SER A 477 2.40 16.58 14.16
C SER A 477 1.97 15.64 13.03
N ASP A 478 1.02 14.77 13.35
CA ASP A 478 -0.10 14.34 12.49
C ASP A 478 -0.74 13.07 13.08
N TYR A 479 -1.15 13.19 14.34
CA TYR A 479 -2.18 12.36 14.95
C TYR A 479 -3.14 13.32 15.67
N GLU A 480 -4.04 13.93 14.90
CA GLU A 480 -5.28 14.44 15.46
C GLU A 480 -6.42 13.49 15.10
N ASP A 481 -7.12 13.10 16.15
CA ASP A 481 -8.29 12.26 16.19
C ASP A 481 -9.53 13.04 15.68
N THR A 482 -10.47 12.26 15.15
CA THR A 482 -11.92 12.53 15.12
C THR A 482 -12.46 13.72 14.31
N ASP A 483 -12.98 13.44 13.12
CA ASP A 483 -14.44 13.37 12.95
C ASP A 483 -14.81 12.45 11.78
N PHE A 484 -15.66 11.45 12.05
CA PHE A 484 -16.22 10.55 11.05
C PHE A 484 -17.64 11.01 10.76
N SER A 485 -17.84 11.89 9.78
CA SER A 485 -19.16 12.07 9.17
C SER A 485 -19.08 12.62 7.73
N GLU A 486 -19.90 11.97 6.89
CA GLU A 486 -20.39 12.34 5.55
C GLU A 486 -19.48 12.26 4.29
N PRO A 487 -20.01 11.76 3.16
CA PRO A 487 -19.30 11.68 1.88
C PRO A 487 -19.26 13.05 1.16
N PRO A 488 -18.30 13.27 0.25
CA PRO A 488 -18.15 14.53 -0.46
C PRO A 488 -19.32 14.78 -1.41
N THR A 489 -20.01 15.90 -1.18
CA THR A 489 -20.95 16.52 -2.10
C THR A 489 -20.24 17.01 -3.36
N ALA A 490 -20.93 16.91 -4.49
CA ALA A 490 -20.46 17.23 -5.83
C ALA A 490 -19.69 18.56 -5.96
N PHE A 491 -18.60 18.52 -6.73
CA PHE A 491 -17.90 19.70 -7.24
C PHE A 491 -18.86 20.67 -7.94
N GLN A 492 -19.10 21.83 -7.33
CA GLN A 492 -19.47 23.03 -8.05
C GLN A 492 -18.19 23.80 -8.36
N GLN A 493 -17.88 23.92 -9.65
CA GLN A 493 -16.90 24.88 -10.14
C GLN A 493 -17.43 26.29 -9.91
N THR A 494 -16.77 27.05 -9.03
CA THR A 494 -16.88 28.50 -9.00
C THR A 494 -15.55 29.08 -9.44
N ALA A 495 -15.53 29.55 -10.69
CA ALA A 495 -14.45 30.33 -11.28
C ALA A 495 -14.33 31.67 -10.53
N LEU A 496 -13.08 32.05 -10.25
CA LEU A 496 -12.70 33.35 -9.70
C LEU A 496 -13.07 34.46 -10.69
N VAL A 497 -13.83 35.42 -10.17
CA VAL A 497 -14.15 36.70 -10.79
C VAL A 497 -12.92 37.60 -10.74
N LEU A 498 -12.44 38.03 -11.91
CA LEU A 498 -11.61 39.21 -12.06
C LEU A 498 -12.41 40.21 -12.92
N GLU A 499 -12.58 41.40 -12.37
CA GLU A 499 -13.29 42.54 -12.95
C GLU A 499 -12.57 43.08 -14.19
N GLU A 500 -13.30 43.24 -15.29
CA GLU A 500 -13.08 44.36 -16.23
C GLU A 500 -14.42 44.94 -16.67
N GLN A 501 -14.48 46.28 -16.65
CA GLN A 501 -15.66 47.12 -16.88
C GLN A 501 -16.06 47.24 -18.36
N PRO A 502 -17.27 47.74 -18.66
CA PRO A 502 -17.97 47.48 -19.92
C PRO A 502 -17.64 48.51 -21.01
N VAL A 503 -17.64 48.06 -22.26
CA VAL A 503 -17.76 48.93 -23.44
C VAL A 503 -18.91 48.44 -24.31
N GLU A 504 -19.63 49.43 -24.81
CA GLU A 504 -21.03 49.48 -25.20
C GLU A 504 -21.21 49.21 -26.71
N THR A 505 -22.43 48.82 -27.11
CA THR A 505 -23.04 49.02 -28.45
C THR A 505 -22.52 48.11 -29.60
N GLN A 506 -23.29 47.50 -30.52
CA GLN A 506 -24.60 47.80 -31.12
C GLN A 506 -25.37 46.52 -31.50
N LYS A 507 -26.70 46.60 -31.39
CA LYS A 507 -27.66 45.71 -32.06
C LYS A 507 -27.75 46.07 -33.54
N GLU A 508 -27.68 45.07 -34.41
CA GLU A 508 -28.42 45.09 -35.67
C GLU A 508 -29.14 43.76 -35.92
N LYS A 509 -30.41 43.92 -36.30
CA LYS A 509 -31.40 42.89 -36.57
C LYS A 509 -31.09 42.17 -37.88
N THR A 510 -31.34 40.87 -37.93
CA THR A 510 -32.04 40.31 -39.10
C THR A 510 -32.95 39.16 -38.67
N LEU A 511 -34.20 39.25 -39.10
CA LEU A 511 -35.30 38.32 -38.81
C LEU A 511 -35.12 36.99 -39.53
N ALA A 512 -35.51 35.88 -38.89
CA ALA A 512 -35.96 34.68 -39.58
C ALA A 512 -37.05 33.98 -38.74
N VAL A 513 -38.30 34.31 -39.13
CA VAL A 513 -39.54 33.53 -39.09
C VAL A 513 -39.54 32.24 -38.25
N VAL A 514 -40.33 32.26 -37.17
CA VAL A 514 -40.82 31.07 -36.48
C VAL A 514 -41.90 30.41 -37.35
N ILE A 515 -41.65 29.21 -37.84
CA ILE A 515 -42.69 28.30 -38.32
C ILE A 515 -42.81 27.17 -37.30
N ASP A 516 -43.92 27.15 -36.57
CA ASP A 516 -44.33 26.07 -35.68
C ASP A 516 -44.69 24.83 -36.51
N THR A 517 -43.69 24.01 -36.83
CA THR A 517 -43.93 22.61 -37.23
C THR A 517 -43.60 21.70 -36.06
N PRO A 518 -44.60 21.06 -35.42
CA PRO A 518 -44.35 20.12 -34.34
C PRO A 518 -43.61 18.90 -34.88
N LEU A 519 -42.48 18.55 -34.25
CA LEU A 519 -41.70 17.37 -34.61
C LEU A 519 -42.52 16.09 -34.33
N THR A 520 -43.12 15.53 -35.38
CA THR A 520 -43.82 14.25 -35.33
C THR A 520 -43.17 13.23 -36.27
N PRO A 521 -43.18 11.92 -35.91
CA PRO A 521 -42.64 10.86 -36.76
C PRO A 521 -43.24 10.79 -38.16
N GLU A 522 -44.48 11.23 -38.33
CA GLU A 522 -45.19 11.25 -39.62
C GLU A 522 -44.64 12.32 -40.56
N ILE A 523 -44.50 13.56 -40.07
CA ILE A 523 -43.96 14.69 -40.85
C ILE A 523 -42.52 14.40 -41.29
N LEU A 524 -41.72 13.80 -40.41
CA LEU A 524 -40.34 13.44 -40.73
C LEU A 524 -40.27 12.33 -41.80
N ARG A 525 -41.19 11.36 -41.77
CA ARG A 525 -41.26 10.29 -42.78
C ARG A 525 -41.68 10.84 -44.14
N GLU A 526 -42.72 11.66 -44.18
CA GLU A 526 -43.20 12.30 -45.40
C GLU A 526 -42.11 13.18 -46.06
N LYS A 527 -41.30 13.87 -45.23
CA LYS A 527 -40.19 14.67 -45.74
C LYS A 527 -39.04 13.82 -46.31
N ILE A 528 -38.71 12.70 -45.67
CA ILE A 528 -37.70 11.76 -46.19
C ILE A 528 -38.16 11.15 -47.52
N ASP A 529 -39.44 10.82 -47.63
CA ASP A 529 -40.03 10.23 -48.84
C ASP A 529 -40.09 11.24 -50.00
N THR A 530 -40.45 12.50 -49.74
CA THR A 530 -40.45 13.58 -50.76
C THR A 530 -39.05 13.93 -51.26
N LEU A 531 -38.03 13.84 -50.41
CA LEU A 531 -36.63 14.01 -50.81
C LEU A 531 -36.05 12.74 -51.49
N ASN A 532 -36.84 11.67 -51.58
CA ASN A 532 -36.47 10.37 -52.12
C ASN A 532 -35.20 9.80 -51.46
N TYR A 533 -35.06 10.04 -50.16
CA TYR A 533 -33.91 9.62 -49.36
C TYR A 533 -34.15 8.28 -48.70
N SER A 534 -33.10 7.45 -48.59
CA SER A 534 -33.15 6.32 -47.68
C SER A 534 -33.03 6.80 -46.23
N ILE A 535 -33.67 6.11 -45.28
CA ILE A 535 -33.57 6.41 -43.84
C ILE A 535 -32.10 6.47 -43.38
N ARG A 536 -31.23 5.66 -44.00
CA ARG A 536 -29.78 5.67 -43.71
C ARG A 536 -29.11 6.96 -44.15
N LYS A 537 -29.43 7.46 -45.34
CA LYS A 537 -28.91 8.73 -45.88
C LYS A 537 -29.43 9.92 -45.07
N ALA A 538 -30.70 9.91 -44.70
CA ALA A 538 -31.28 10.95 -43.84
C ALA A 538 -30.62 11.00 -42.45
N ALA A 539 -30.38 9.84 -41.84
CA ALA A 539 -29.70 9.76 -40.54
C ALA A 539 -28.25 10.30 -40.58
N GLU A 540 -27.54 10.02 -41.67
CA GLU A 540 -26.18 10.52 -41.89
C GLU A 540 -26.15 12.05 -42.03
N GLU A 541 -27.07 12.64 -42.80
CA GLU A 541 -27.19 14.10 -42.89
C GLU A 541 -27.60 14.77 -41.58
N MET A 542 -28.42 14.10 -40.76
CA MET A 542 -28.81 14.59 -39.43
C MET A 542 -27.71 14.41 -38.37
N GLY A 543 -26.59 13.74 -38.70
CA GLY A 543 -25.53 13.44 -37.75
C GLY A 543 -25.96 12.50 -36.62
N MET A 544 -26.85 11.54 -36.91
CA MET A 544 -27.34 10.55 -35.93
C MET A 544 -27.31 9.11 -36.45
N SER A 545 -27.39 8.14 -35.53
CA SER A 545 -27.38 6.73 -35.94
C SER A 545 -28.66 6.35 -36.70
N HIS A 546 -28.52 5.57 -37.77
CA HIS A 546 -29.65 4.99 -38.51
C HIS A 546 -30.63 4.25 -37.60
N THR A 547 -30.12 3.54 -36.58
CA THR A 547 -30.95 2.83 -35.61
C THR A 547 -31.77 3.76 -34.73
N THR A 548 -31.26 4.96 -34.41
CA THR A 548 -31.97 5.96 -33.63
C THR A 548 -33.13 6.55 -34.44
N LEU A 549 -32.85 6.98 -35.68
CA LEU A 549 -33.87 7.55 -36.57
C LEU A 549 -34.95 6.51 -36.90
N SER A 550 -34.57 5.26 -37.21
CA SER A 550 -35.53 4.19 -37.49
C SER A 550 -36.42 3.85 -36.28
N ARG A 551 -35.87 3.85 -35.06
CA ARG A 551 -36.66 3.65 -33.84
C ARG A 551 -37.62 4.81 -33.58
N TYR A 552 -37.20 6.04 -33.87
CA TYR A 552 -38.05 7.23 -33.75
C TYR A 552 -39.24 7.16 -34.71
N LEU A 553 -38.98 6.91 -36.01
CA LEU A 553 -40.01 6.79 -37.05
C LEU A 553 -41.02 5.67 -36.76
N ASN A 554 -40.58 4.60 -36.11
CA ASN A 554 -41.43 3.46 -35.76
C ASN A 554 -42.04 3.56 -34.34
N ARG A 555 -41.93 4.71 -33.66
CA ARG A 555 -42.45 4.96 -32.29
C ARG A 555 -41.95 3.98 -31.22
N LYS A 556 -40.74 3.42 -31.39
CA LYS A 556 -40.14 2.40 -30.50
C LYS A 556 -39.15 2.97 -29.48
N ILE A 557 -39.14 4.29 -29.28
CA ILE A 557 -38.25 4.97 -28.31
C ILE A 557 -38.96 5.14 -26.96
N LYS A 558 -38.39 4.55 -25.90
CA LYS A 558 -38.92 4.64 -24.51
C LYS A 558 -38.54 5.94 -23.77
N ARG A 559 -37.51 6.67 -24.21
CA ARG A 559 -37.09 8.00 -23.70
C ARG A 559 -36.51 8.82 -24.85
N GLN A 560 -37.08 10.00 -25.11
CA GLN A 560 -36.61 10.91 -26.16
C GLN A 560 -35.36 11.67 -25.70
N ASN A 561 -34.38 11.85 -26.59
CA ASN A 561 -33.16 12.62 -26.32
C ASN A 561 -33.30 13.98 -27.00
N LYS A 562 -33.29 15.06 -26.20
CA LYS A 562 -33.50 16.45 -26.68
C LYS A 562 -32.51 16.88 -27.75
N ASP A 563 -31.27 16.38 -27.72
CA ASP A 563 -30.25 16.68 -28.73
C ASP A 563 -30.61 16.09 -30.11
N ASN A 564 -31.15 14.86 -30.13
CA ASN A 564 -31.60 14.23 -31.36
C ASN A 564 -32.86 14.92 -31.91
N ASP A 565 -33.77 15.34 -31.03
CA ASP A 565 -34.97 16.08 -31.44
C ASP A 565 -34.61 17.44 -32.06
N GLN A 566 -33.62 18.14 -31.50
CA GLN A 566 -33.09 19.38 -32.06
C GLN A 566 -32.44 19.16 -33.44
N LYS A 567 -31.66 18.08 -33.62
CA LYS A 567 -31.07 17.71 -34.92
C LYS A 567 -32.14 17.40 -35.97
N MET A 568 -33.19 16.67 -35.59
CA MET A 568 -34.31 16.38 -36.50
C MET A 568 -35.10 17.64 -36.87
N LEU A 569 -35.32 18.55 -35.92
CA LEU A 569 -35.96 19.86 -36.16
C LEU A 569 -35.11 20.76 -37.07
N GLN A 570 -33.80 20.86 -36.82
CA GLN A 570 -32.88 21.63 -37.66
C GLN A 570 -32.81 21.07 -39.08
N TRP A 571 -32.81 19.74 -39.23
CA TRP A 571 -32.84 19.11 -40.54
C TRP A 571 -34.17 19.36 -41.26
N LEU A 572 -35.30 19.28 -40.56
CA LEU A 572 -36.60 19.64 -41.15
C LEU A 572 -36.56 21.10 -41.62
N GLN A 573 -36.17 22.04 -40.75
CA GLN A 573 -36.06 23.47 -41.09
C GLN A 573 -35.12 23.76 -42.27
N ARG A 574 -34.12 22.91 -42.52
CA ARG A 574 -33.20 23.06 -43.66
C ARG A 574 -33.88 22.74 -45.01
N TYR A 575 -34.96 21.96 -44.98
CA TYR A 575 -35.67 21.51 -46.18
C TYR A 575 -37.15 21.92 -46.21
N THR A 576 -37.66 22.59 -45.17
CA THR A 576 -38.94 23.32 -45.17
C THR A 576 -38.75 24.65 -45.88
#